data_AF-A0A6H9SBK1-F1
#
_entry.id   AF-A0A6H9SBK1-F1
#
_cell.length_a   1.000
_cell.length_b   1.000
_cell.length_c   1.000
_cell.angle_alpha   90.00
_cell.angle_beta   90.00
_cell.angle_gamma   90.00
#
_symmetry.space_group_name_H-M   'P 1'
#
loop_
_entity.id
_entity.type
_entity.pdbx_description
1 polymer ?
#
loop_
_entity_poly.entity_id
_entity_poly.type
_entity_poly.pdbx_seq_one_letter_code
_entity_poly.pdbx_strand_id
1 'polypeptide(L)'
;SGDLLLDRVRLRQLLSKDLKEPAPELIKDRYPELTKLYLEDEEAPAYIGFDTDFHLEDPHNLAQAWANSALSTHMMQLNLGLGSITVITDAELWKNDSIEQYDNAWLLWYLSADTDVTLLFNSDHDNLLTLLLRYFPQALVALLALIALWFWRSAVRHGPLQQPASKA
;
A
#
# COMPACT_ATOMS: atom_id res chain seq x y z
N SER A 1 -4.60 13.00 -1.55
CA SER A 1 -3.94 11.69 -1.48
C SER A 1 -4.85 10.55 -1.93
N GLY A 2 -6.16 10.78 -2.15
CA GLY A 2 -7.12 9.70 -2.44
C GLY A 2 -7.54 8.95 -1.17
N ASP A 3 -6.69 8.97 -0.14
CA ASP A 3 -6.98 8.56 1.23
C ASP A 3 -7.57 9.72 2.05
N LEU A 4 -8.82 9.55 2.50
CA LEU A 4 -9.58 10.54 3.28
C LEU A 4 -9.03 10.76 4.70
N LEU A 5 -8.39 9.75 5.30
CA LEU A 5 -7.80 9.85 6.63
C LEU A 5 -6.50 10.67 6.56
N LEU A 6 -5.63 10.36 5.60
CA LEU A 6 -4.40 11.12 5.38
C LEU A 6 -4.69 12.56 4.94
N ASP A 7 -5.69 12.76 4.08
CA ASP A 7 -6.11 14.10 3.65
C ASP A 7 -6.59 14.97 4.82
N ARG A 8 -7.17 14.37 5.89
CA ARG A 8 -7.58 15.09 7.10
C ARG A 8 -6.38 15.60 7.91
N VAL A 9 -5.30 14.81 7.99
CA VAL A 9 -4.05 15.20 8.67
C VAL A 9 -3.05 15.88 7.73
N ARG A 10 -3.44 16.12 6.46
CA ARG A 10 -2.64 16.76 5.41
C ARG A 10 -1.31 16.05 5.11
N LEU A 11 -1.24 14.76 5.40
CA LEU A 11 -0.14 13.90 4.98
C LEU A 11 -0.45 13.24 3.65
N ARG A 12 0.57 12.76 2.97
CA ARG A 12 0.44 11.98 1.73
C ARG A 12 1.28 10.72 1.84
N GLN A 13 0.73 9.61 1.37
CA GLN A 13 1.51 8.39 1.15
C GLN A 13 1.80 8.25 -0.34
N LEU A 14 3.07 8.01 -0.66
CA LEU A 14 3.59 7.87 -2.01
C LEU A 14 4.42 6.59 -2.11
N LEU A 15 4.73 6.15 -3.33
CA LEU A 15 5.66 5.05 -3.54
C LEU A 15 7.10 5.57 -3.54
N SER A 16 7.98 4.91 -2.79
CA SER A 16 9.39 5.28 -2.65
C SER A 16 10.14 5.24 -3.98
N LYS A 17 9.71 4.40 -4.91
CA LYS A 17 10.30 4.30 -6.27
C LYS A 17 10.20 5.60 -7.07
N ASP A 18 9.26 6.48 -6.72
CA ASP A 18 9.06 7.77 -7.38
C ASP A 18 9.93 8.88 -6.73
N LEU A 19 10.63 8.55 -5.64
CA LEU A 19 11.59 9.44 -5.00
C LEU A 19 12.92 9.44 -5.76
N LYS A 20 13.66 10.54 -5.62
CA LYS A 20 15.05 10.59 -6.10
C LYS A 20 15.90 9.64 -5.27
N GLU A 21 16.86 8.99 -5.92
CA GLU A 21 17.82 8.14 -5.22
C GLU A 21 18.48 8.89 -4.05
N PRO A 22 18.66 8.21 -2.90
CA PRO A 22 19.18 8.84 -1.70
C PRO A 22 20.64 9.25 -1.93
N ALA A 23 21.06 10.34 -1.27
CA ALA A 23 22.45 10.78 -1.34
C ALA A 23 23.40 9.64 -0.92
N PRO A 24 24.58 9.48 -1.54
CA PRO A 24 25.52 8.39 -1.24
C PRO A 24 25.95 8.30 0.23
N GLU A 25 25.83 9.40 0.98
CA GLU A 25 26.12 9.46 2.41
C GLU A 25 25.08 8.71 3.25
N LEU A 26 23.81 8.69 2.83
CA LEU A 26 22.72 7.93 3.48
C LEU A 26 22.87 6.41 3.27
N ILE A 27 23.60 6.01 2.23
CA ILE A 27 23.89 4.59 1.91
C ILE A 27 25.02 4.02 2.79
N LYS A 28 25.78 4.87 3.50
CA LYS A 28 26.85 4.42 4.41
C LYS A 28 26.34 3.83 5.72
N ASP A 29 25.03 3.87 5.93
CA ASP A 29 24.39 3.25 7.07
C ASP A 29 24.56 1.72 7.05
N ARG A 30 24.71 1.11 8.23
CA ARG A 30 24.77 -0.35 8.35
C ARG A 30 23.43 -0.99 8.02
N TYR A 31 22.34 -0.27 8.29
CA TYR A 31 20.97 -0.75 8.10
C TYR A 31 20.14 0.33 7.37
N PRO A 32 20.39 0.57 6.08
CA PRO A 32 19.74 1.65 5.33
C PRO A 32 18.24 1.43 5.11
N GLU A 33 17.80 0.17 5.16
CA GLU A 33 16.38 -0.19 4.99
C GLU A 33 15.59 -0.08 6.29
N LEU A 34 16.26 -0.11 7.45
CA LEU A 34 15.59 -0.03 8.75
C LEU A 34 15.29 1.42 9.10
N THR A 35 14.07 1.63 9.59
CA THR A 35 13.64 2.93 10.12
C THR A 35 14.23 3.14 11.49
N LYS A 36 14.85 4.29 11.70
CA LYS A 36 15.45 4.66 12.98
C LYS A 36 14.53 5.60 13.73
N LEU A 37 14.00 5.13 14.86
CA LEU A 37 13.25 5.98 15.79
C LEU A 37 14.17 6.40 16.94
N TYR A 38 14.42 7.70 17.03
CA TYR A 38 15.18 8.30 18.13
C TYR A 38 14.22 8.78 19.21
N LEU A 39 14.45 8.36 20.44
CA LEU A 39 13.74 8.86 21.61
C LEU A 39 14.64 9.82 22.38
N GLU A 40 14.06 10.84 23.02
CA GLU A 40 14.83 11.88 23.73
C GLU A 40 15.66 11.31 24.89
N ASP A 41 15.17 10.25 25.54
CA ASP A 41 15.78 9.65 26.74
C ASP A 41 16.63 8.39 26.45
N GLU A 42 16.86 8.04 25.18
CA GLU A 42 17.57 6.81 24.79
C GLU A 42 18.87 7.10 24.02
N GLU A 43 19.94 6.37 24.32
CA GLU A 43 21.25 6.55 23.66
C GLU A 43 21.33 5.92 22.26
N ALA A 44 20.47 4.93 21.98
CA ALA A 44 20.44 4.21 20.72
C ALA A 44 19.04 4.28 20.08
N PRO A 45 18.94 4.40 18.75
CA PRO A 45 17.66 4.35 18.07
C PRO A 45 17.07 2.94 18.11
N ALA A 46 15.75 2.85 18.15
CA ALA A 46 15.04 1.62 17.83
C ALA A 46 15.04 1.42 16.31
N TYR A 47 15.24 0.16 15.88
CA TYR A 47 15.28 -0.22 14.47
C TYR A 47 13.99 -0.94 14.09
N ILE A 48 13.23 -0.33 13.18
CA ILE A 48 11.91 -0.82 12.77
C ILE A 48 11.91 -1.23 11.30
N GLY A 49 11.36 -2.42 11.02
CA GLY A 49 11.29 -3.00 9.67
C GLY A 49 9.99 -2.65 8.93
N PHE A 50 9.78 -1.37 8.62
CA PHE A 50 8.68 -0.94 7.74
C PHE A 50 8.89 -1.36 6.27
N ASP A 51 7.81 -1.44 5.51
CA ASP A 51 7.88 -1.65 4.06
C ASP A 51 8.45 -0.41 3.35
N THR A 52 9.65 -0.58 2.79
CA THR A 52 10.38 0.50 2.12
C THR A 52 9.75 0.96 0.81
N ASP A 53 8.74 0.24 0.29
CA ASP A 53 8.05 0.63 -0.95
C ASP A 53 7.18 1.88 -0.77
N PHE A 54 6.84 2.25 0.47
CA PHE A 54 6.02 3.41 0.79
C PHE A 54 6.81 4.54 1.45
N HIS A 55 6.31 5.76 1.29
CA HIS A 55 6.87 6.97 1.87
C HIS A 55 5.75 7.90 2.34
N LEU A 56 5.87 8.42 3.56
CA LEU A 56 5.07 9.51 4.06
C LEU A 56 5.72 10.85 3.75
N GLU A 57 4.95 11.72 3.09
CA GLU A 57 5.30 13.10 2.81
C GLU A 57 4.43 14.03 3.68
N ASP A 58 5.07 15.04 4.27
CA ASP A 58 4.41 16.16 4.96
C ASP A 58 4.69 17.47 4.21
N PRO A 59 3.84 17.84 3.24
CA PRO A 59 4.03 19.04 2.44
C PRO A 59 3.93 20.35 3.23
N HIS A 60 3.37 20.29 4.44
CA HIS A 60 3.05 21.46 5.26
C HIS A 60 3.92 21.58 6.51
N ASN A 61 4.83 20.62 6.73
CA ASN A 61 5.75 20.57 7.87
C ASN A 61 5.01 20.73 9.22
N LEU A 62 3.94 19.96 9.37
CA LEU A 62 3.07 19.86 10.54
C LEU A 62 3.53 18.78 11.53
N ALA A 63 4.30 17.79 11.07
CA ALA A 63 4.83 16.72 11.89
C ALA A 63 5.80 17.28 12.95
N GLN A 64 5.64 16.81 14.18
CA GLN A 64 6.50 17.17 15.31
C GLN A 64 7.64 16.19 15.48
N ALA A 65 7.38 14.92 15.17
CA ALA A 65 8.35 13.85 15.17
C ALA A 65 8.15 12.99 13.92
N TRP A 66 9.24 12.42 13.44
CA TRP A 66 9.24 11.50 12.30
C TRP A 66 10.34 10.45 12.48
N ALA A 67 10.17 9.31 11.83
CA ALA A 67 11.22 8.29 11.73
C ALA A 67 11.35 7.83 10.29
N ASN A 68 12.58 7.71 9.83
CA ASN A 68 12.91 7.41 8.44
C ASN A 68 13.92 6.27 8.32
N SER A 69 13.84 5.56 7.20
CA SER A 69 14.95 4.77 6.66
C SER A 69 15.86 5.68 5.83
N ALA A 70 16.84 5.13 5.11
CA ALA A 70 17.76 5.93 4.30
C ALA A 70 17.07 6.66 3.13
N LEU A 71 15.95 6.13 2.62
CA LEU A 71 15.24 6.68 1.46
C LEU A 71 13.90 7.33 1.84
N SER A 72 13.18 6.74 2.81
CA SER A 72 11.76 7.04 3.01
C SER A 72 11.44 7.31 4.47
N THR A 73 10.42 8.15 4.68
CA THR A 73 9.86 8.39 6.02
C THR A 73 8.68 7.46 6.21
N HIS A 74 8.68 6.73 7.32
CA HIS A 74 7.73 5.63 7.57
C HIS A 74 6.79 5.91 8.71
N MET A 75 7.17 6.82 9.61
CA MET A 75 6.37 7.22 10.76
C MET A 75 6.39 8.73 10.91
N MET A 76 5.23 9.32 11.20
CA MET A 76 5.09 10.74 11.53
C MET A 76 4.08 10.93 12.66
N GLN A 77 4.39 11.82 13.60
CA GLN A 77 3.50 12.19 14.69
C GLN A 77 3.10 13.66 14.57
N LEU A 78 1.81 13.92 14.66
CA LEU A 78 1.20 15.24 14.52
C LEU A 78 0.32 15.54 15.73
N ASN A 79 0.22 16.80 16.13
CA ASN A 79 -0.78 17.19 17.12
C ASN A 79 -2.13 17.43 16.45
N LEU A 80 -3.18 16.79 16.96
CA LEU A 80 -4.55 17.03 16.53
C LEU A 80 -5.46 17.23 17.75
N GLY A 81 -6.00 18.44 17.87
CA GLY A 81 -6.90 18.80 18.97
C GLY A 81 -6.17 18.79 20.32
N LEU A 82 -6.58 17.90 21.21
CA LEU A 82 -6.01 17.75 22.56
C LEU A 82 -5.01 16.58 22.68
N GLY A 83 -4.73 15.87 21.59
CA GLY A 83 -3.82 14.73 21.57
C GLY A 83 -2.92 14.72 20.35
N SER A 84 -2.26 13.59 20.12
CA SER A 84 -1.42 13.35 18.95
C SER A 84 -1.98 12.22 18.08
N ILE A 85 -1.72 12.30 16.78
CA ILE A 85 -1.92 11.22 15.82
C ILE A 85 -0.55 10.76 15.35
N THR A 86 -0.33 9.46 15.43
CA THR A 86 0.80 8.80 14.78
C THR A 86 0.31 8.13 13.51
N VAL A 87 0.95 8.44 12.39
CA VAL A 87 0.72 7.80 11.09
C VAL A 87 1.93 6.95 10.77
N ILE A 88 1.67 5.71 10.36
CA ILE A 88 2.68 4.76 9.88
C ILE A 88 2.32 4.31 8.46
N THR A 89 3.33 3.94 7.66
CA THR A 89 3.14 3.50 6.27
C THR A 89 2.40 2.19 6.14
N ASP A 90 2.67 1.25 7.03
CA ASP A 90 2.13 -0.09 7.00
C ASP A 90 2.06 -0.70 8.42
N ALA A 91 1.31 -1.80 8.53
CA ALA A 91 1.23 -2.62 9.74
C ALA A 91 1.77 -4.04 9.50
N GLU A 92 2.51 -4.25 8.41
CA GLU A 92 3.04 -5.58 8.03
C GLU A 92 4.06 -6.07 9.06
N LEU A 93 4.78 -5.14 9.69
CA LEU A 93 5.72 -5.42 10.77
C LEU A 93 5.10 -6.13 11.99
N TRP A 94 3.78 -6.10 12.15
CA TRP A 94 3.06 -6.77 13.26
C TRP A 94 2.38 -8.07 12.87
N LYS A 95 2.66 -8.60 11.67
CA LYS A 95 2.27 -9.96 11.31
C LYS A 95 3.16 -10.98 12.02
N ASN A 96 2.64 -12.20 12.17
CA ASN A 96 3.30 -13.28 12.90
C ASN A 96 4.75 -13.54 12.47
N ASP A 97 5.04 -13.41 11.18
CA ASP A 97 6.38 -13.70 10.62
C ASP A 97 7.38 -12.55 10.84
N SER A 98 6.89 -11.34 11.17
CA SER A 98 7.70 -10.11 11.24
C SER A 98 7.76 -9.50 12.64
N ILE A 99 6.81 -9.82 13.53
CA ILE A 99 6.69 -9.19 14.85
C ILE A 99 7.89 -9.42 15.75
N GLU A 100 8.55 -10.59 15.62
CA GLU A 100 9.76 -10.93 16.39
C GLU A 100 11.05 -10.34 15.81
N GLN A 101 10.99 -9.74 14.61
CA GLN A 101 12.16 -9.17 13.96
C GLN A 101 12.41 -7.75 14.45
N TYR A 102 13.69 -7.41 14.63
CA TYR A 102 14.14 -6.08 15.05
C TYR A 102 13.38 -5.58 16.29
N ASP A 103 13.02 -4.28 16.33
CA ASP A 103 12.25 -3.68 17.42
C ASP A 103 10.76 -3.52 17.06
N ASN A 104 10.23 -4.37 16.17
CA ASN A 104 8.85 -4.28 15.67
C ASN A 104 7.80 -4.43 16.78
N ALA A 105 7.96 -5.45 17.65
CA ALA A 105 7.10 -5.65 18.81
C ALA A 105 7.21 -4.51 19.83
N TRP A 106 8.41 -3.95 19.99
CA TRP A 106 8.64 -2.83 20.88
C TRP A 106 7.89 -1.57 20.41
N LEU A 107 7.84 -1.30 19.10
CA LEU A 107 7.05 -0.17 18.58
C LEU A 107 5.54 -0.35 18.86
N LEU A 108 5.01 -1.56 18.72
CA LEU A 108 3.61 -1.83 19.06
C LEU A 108 3.33 -1.51 20.53
N TRP A 109 4.21 -1.96 21.42
CA TRP A 109 4.13 -1.65 22.84
C TRP A 109 4.21 -0.15 23.07
N TYR A 110 5.17 0.56 22.46
CA TYR A 110 5.33 2.01 22.59
C TYR A 110 4.06 2.79 22.18
N LEU A 111 3.38 2.36 21.12
CA LEU A 111 2.17 3.02 20.62
C LEU A 111 0.90 2.71 21.44
N SER A 112 0.94 1.67 22.28
CA SER A 112 -0.24 1.19 23.02
C SER A 112 -0.10 1.25 24.54
N ALA A 113 1.12 1.41 25.06
CA ALA A 113 1.40 1.44 26.49
C ALA A 113 0.57 2.51 27.21
N ASP A 114 0.00 2.15 28.35
CA ASP A 114 -0.82 3.02 29.21
C ASP A 114 -2.03 3.69 28.52
N THR A 115 -2.56 3.10 27.44
CA THR A 115 -3.74 3.61 26.73
C THR A 115 -4.84 2.55 26.55
N ASP A 116 -6.10 3.00 26.52
CA ASP A 116 -7.23 2.18 26.11
C ASP A 116 -7.24 2.04 24.57
N VAL A 117 -6.76 0.90 24.07
CA VAL A 117 -6.66 0.66 22.62
C VAL A 117 -8.02 0.29 22.04
N THR A 118 -8.53 1.13 21.13
CA THR A 118 -9.69 0.78 20.29
C THR A 118 -9.21 0.53 18.86
N LEU A 119 -9.36 -0.71 18.40
CA LEU A 119 -9.05 -1.07 17.02
C LEU A 119 -10.23 -0.74 16.11
N LEU A 120 -10.03 0.21 15.20
CA LEU A 120 -10.99 0.53 14.15
C LEU A 120 -10.46 0.00 12.82
N PHE A 121 -11.20 -0.90 12.19
CA PHE A 121 -10.88 -1.42 10.87
C PHE A 121 -11.94 -0.92 9.88
N ASN A 122 -11.50 -0.22 8.83
CA ASN A 122 -12.38 0.18 7.73
C ASN A 122 -11.98 -0.56 6.45
N SER A 123 -12.78 -1.55 6.07
CA SER A 123 -12.63 -2.32 4.83
C SER A 123 -13.58 -1.87 3.74
N ASP A 124 -14.25 -0.71 3.90
CA ASP A 124 -15.22 -0.25 2.90
C ASP A 124 -14.47 0.37 1.72
N HIS A 125 -14.13 -0.49 0.76
CA HIS A 125 -13.67 -0.15 -0.57
C HIS A 125 -14.65 -0.70 -1.62
N ASP A 126 -14.88 0.10 -2.66
CA ASP A 126 -15.72 -0.28 -3.81
C ASP A 126 -15.17 -1.59 -4.41
N ASN A 127 -16.04 -2.59 -4.63
CA ASN A 127 -15.61 -3.86 -5.21
C ASN A 127 -15.13 -3.69 -6.67
N LEU A 128 -14.34 -4.66 -7.16
CA LEU A 128 -13.74 -4.63 -8.50
C LEU A 128 -14.79 -4.44 -9.61
N LEU A 129 -15.96 -5.07 -9.49
CA LEU A 129 -17.04 -4.95 -10.48
C LEU A 129 -17.57 -3.51 -10.54
N THR A 130 -17.80 -2.88 -9.38
CA THR A 130 -18.19 -1.47 -9.27
C THR A 130 -17.15 -0.56 -9.90
N LEU A 131 -15.85 -0.80 -9.63
CA LEU A 131 -14.76 -0.03 -10.22
C LEU A 131 -14.70 -0.20 -11.75
N LEU A 132 -14.83 -1.42 -12.26
CA LEU A 132 -14.83 -1.71 -13.70
C LEU A 132 -16.01 -1.04 -14.41
N LEU A 133 -17.20 -1.08 -13.82
CA LEU A 133 -18.38 -0.40 -14.37
C LEU A 133 -18.22 1.12 -14.37
N ARG A 134 -17.61 1.69 -13.31
CA ARG A 134 -17.44 3.14 -13.18
C ARG A 134 -16.37 3.69 -14.11
N TYR A 135 -15.21 3.04 -14.20
CA TYR A 135 -14.04 3.60 -14.89
C TYR A 135 -13.70 2.91 -16.22
N PHE A 136 -14.13 1.66 -16.44
CA PHE A 136 -13.77 0.87 -17.62
C PHE A 136 -14.97 0.21 -18.34
N PRO A 137 -16.09 0.91 -18.57
CA PRO A 137 -17.26 0.31 -19.22
C PRO A 137 -16.97 -0.15 -20.66
N GLN A 138 -16.09 0.55 -21.39
CA GLN A 138 -15.70 0.18 -22.76
C GLN A 138 -14.96 -1.16 -22.79
N ALA A 139 -14.13 -1.45 -21.79
CA ALA A 139 -13.41 -2.72 -21.69
C ALA A 139 -14.39 -3.88 -21.47
N LEU A 140 -15.44 -3.67 -20.65
CA LEU A 140 -16.50 -4.67 -20.45
C LEU A 140 -17.31 -4.93 -21.73
N VAL A 141 -17.64 -3.88 -22.48
CA VAL A 141 -18.33 -4.02 -23.77
C VAL A 141 -17.46 -4.78 -24.78
N ALA A 142 -16.16 -4.45 -24.86
CA ALA A 142 -15.23 -5.15 -25.72
C ALA A 142 -15.10 -6.63 -25.33
N LEU A 143 -15.03 -6.93 -24.03
CA LEU A 143 -14.99 -8.30 -23.51
C LEU A 143 -16.26 -9.07 -23.92
N LEU A 144 -17.44 -8.48 -23.76
CA LEU A 144 -18.70 -9.11 -24.19
C LEU A 144 -18.74 -9.34 -25.70
N ALA A 145 -18.27 -8.39 -26.50
CA ALA A 145 -18.19 -8.54 -27.96
C ALA A 145 -17.22 -9.67 -28.36
N LEU A 146 -16.05 -9.78 -27.70
CA LEU A 146 -15.11 -10.87 -27.93
C LEU A 146 -15.69 -12.23 -27.55
N ILE A 147 -16.42 -12.31 -26.44
CA ILE A 147 -17.12 -13.53 -26.03
C ILE A 147 -18.18 -13.91 -27.08
N ALA A 148 -18.97 -12.95 -27.57
CA ALA A 148 -19.96 -13.19 -28.62
C ALA A 148 -19.31 -13.68 -29.92
N LEU A 149 -18.21 -13.07 -30.35
CA LEU A 149 -17.44 -13.49 -31.52
C LEU A 149 -16.80 -14.87 -31.33
N TRP A 150 -16.35 -15.18 -30.12
CA TRP A 150 -15.81 -16.49 -29.79
C TRP A 150 -16.89 -17.57 -29.85
N PHE A 151 -18.06 -17.31 -29.29
CA PHE A 151 -19.20 -18.21 -29.43
C PHE A 151 -19.64 -18.37 -30.89
N TRP A 152 -19.68 -17.27 -31.65
CA TRP A 152 -19.98 -17.31 -33.07
C TRP A 152 -19.00 -18.22 -33.81
N ARG A 153 -17.70 -18.01 -33.63
CA ARG A 153 -16.65 -18.83 -34.24
C ARG A 153 -16.77 -20.30 -33.87
N SER A 154 -17.06 -20.60 -32.60
CA SER A 154 -17.18 -21.97 -32.11
C SER A 154 -18.48 -22.66 -32.56
N ALA A 155 -19.55 -21.88 -32.79
CA ALA A 155 -20.85 -22.38 -33.26
C ALA A 155 -20.89 -22.62 -34.78
N VAL A 156 -20.01 -21.98 -35.55
CA VAL A 156 -19.85 -22.27 -36.99
C VAL A 156 -19.30 -23.70 -37.14
N ARG A 157 -20.19 -24.65 -37.38
CA ARG A 157 -19.83 -26.03 -37.69
C ARG A 157 -19.30 -26.09 -39.13
N HIS A 158 -18.01 -26.35 -39.28
CA HIS A 158 -17.45 -26.85 -40.55
C HIS A 158 -17.85 -28.31 -40.73
N GLY A 159 -19.10 -28.58 -41.13
CA GLY A 159 -19.55 -29.94 -41.46
C GLY A 159 -18.83 -30.45 -42.72
N PRO A 160 -18.51 -31.76 -42.82
CA PRO A 160 -17.92 -32.32 -44.04
C PRO A 160 -18.88 -32.09 -45.22
N LEU A 161 -18.33 -31.58 -46.33
CA LEU A 161 -19.06 -31.46 -47.59
C LEU A 161 -19.62 -32.83 -47.94
N GLN A 162 -20.95 -32.97 -47.97
CA GLN A 162 -21.59 -34.19 -48.46
C GLN A 162 -21.06 -34.44 -49.88
N GLN A 163 -20.42 -35.61 -50.07
CA GLN A 163 -19.99 -36.00 -51.41
C GLN A 163 -21.23 -36.12 -52.30
N PRO A 164 -21.20 -35.55 -53.52
CA PRO A 164 -22.36 -35.57 -54.41
C PRO A 164 -22.74 -37.01 -54.73
N ALA A 165 -24.04 -37.28 -54.79
CA ALA A 165 -24.57 -38.62 -55.04
C ALA A 165 -23.99 -39.21 -56.33
N SER A 166 -23.48 -40.46 -56.24
CA SER A 166 -22.93 -41.18 -57.38
C SER A 166 -23.99 -41.30 -58.47
N LYS A 167 -23.68 -40.84 -59.68
CA LYS A 167 -24.53 -41.05 -60.86
C LYS A 167 -24.60 -42.55 -61.15
N ALA A 168 -25.82 -43.07 -61.26
CA ALA A 168 -26.12 -44.41 -61.78
C ALA A 168 -26.07 -44.42 -63.30
#